data_AF-A0A419RWY8-F1
#
_entry.id   AF-A0A419RWY8-F1
#
_cell.length_a   1.000
_cell.length_b   1.000
_cell.length_c   1.000
_cell.angle_alpha   90.00
_cell.angle_beta   90.00
_cell.angle_gamma   90.00
#
_symmetry.space_group_name_H-M   'P 1'
#
loop_
_entity.id
_entity.type
_entity.pdbx_description
1 polymer ?
#
loop_
_entity_poly.entity_id
_entity_poly.type
_entity_poly.pdbx_seq_one_letter_code
_entity_poly.pdbx_strand_id
1 'polypeptide(L)'
;MRRMKLAGLATGLALLAMPVQSMAQAYQCRVPQGGISIPDIQRDGPVRQTRVTGYTLALSWSPEFCRFREDSARHARQCSGRAGRFAFVVHGLWPDGPGGRWPQWCPTRERVEPAEARGALCMQPDTALIARQWAKHGSCMTRQPGTYLRVTQILWESLRWPDFDRLSRRDGLTAGDIRTTFAEANPYWDAEDVGLVVNERGWLREMRLCYGADFMPRACDARRYGPDDDAEVRIWRGM
;
A
#
# COMPACT_ATOMS: atom_id res chain seq x y z
N MET A 1 32.78 67.88 7.01
CA MET A 1 33.39 66.55 6.77
C MET A 1 32.37 65.47 7.10
N ARG A 2 31.79 64.82 6.08
CA ARG A 2 30.76 63.78 6.22
C ARG A 2 31.37 62.49 6.77
N ARG A 3 30.85 61.96 7.89
CA ARG A 3 31.14 60.59 8.36
C ARG A 3 30.02 59.66 7.90
N MET A 4 30.39 58.70 7.06
CA MET A 4 29.58 57.64 6.50
C MET A 4 29.33 56.59 7.59
N LYS A 5 28.06 56.28 7.90
CA LYS A 5 27.69 55.14 8.76
C LYS A 5 27.25 53.98 7.85
N LEU A 6 28.03 52.90 7.84
CA LEU A 6 27.62 51.63 7.24
C LEU A 6 26.49 51.02 8.07
N ALA A 7 25.35 50.76 7.45
CA ALA A 7 24.32 49.88 7.99
C ALA A 7 24.61 48.46 7.48
N GLY A 8 25.02 47.56 8.37
CA GLY A 8 25.17 46.14 8.06
C GLY A 8 23.79 45.49 7.96
N LEU A 9 23.44 44.98 6.78
CA LEU A 9 22.34 44.02 6.64
C LEU A 9 22.80 42.67 7.21
N ALA A 10 22.18 42.23 8.30
CA ALA A 10 22.25 40.85 8.74
C ALA A 10 21.21 40.04 7.95
N THR A 11 21.65 39.33 6.92
CA THR A 11 20.81 38.40 6.16
C THR A 11 20.65 37.12 6.98
N GLY A 12 19.56 37.01 7.74
CA GLY A 12 19.18 35.78 8.42
C GLY A 12 18.81 34.70 7.40
N LEU A 13 19.65 33.66 7.29
CA LEU A 13 19.38 32.49 6.45
C LEU A 13 18.31 31.64 7.15
N ALA A 14 17.04 31.81 6.78
CA ALA A 14 15.96 30.93 7.23
C ALA A 14 16.10 29.57 6.52
N LEU A 15 16.74 28.61 7.21
CA LEU A 15 16.75 27.20 6.81
C LEU A 15 15.33 26.64 6.96
N LEU A 16 14.57 26.66 5.86
CA LEU A 16 13.33 25.90 5.73
C LEU A 16 13.68 24.41 5.81
N ALA A 17 13.53 23.83 7.01
CA ALA A 17 13.58 22.40 7.19
C ALA A 17 12.42 21.78 6.41
N MET A 18 12.69 21.25 5.23
CA MET A 18 11.72 20.44 4.51
C MET A 18 11.47 19.18 5.34
N PRO A 19 10.19 18.79 5.59
CA PRO A 19 9.90 17.56 6.27
C PRO A 19 10.47 16.41 5.45
N VAL A 20 11.42 15.68 6.04
CA VAL A 20 11.94 14.45 5.45
C VAL A 20 10.74 13.50 5.40
N GLN A 21 10.21 13.28 4.19
CA GLN A 21 9.20 12.25 3.97
C GLN A 21 9.87 10.91 4.26
N SER A 22 9.60 10.37 5.45
CA SER A 22 10.08 9.06 5.86
C SER A 22 9.51 8.03 4.89
N MET A 23 10.39 7.41 4.10
CA MET A 23 10.10 6.20 3.31
C MET A 23 9.93 5.02 4.29
N ALA A 24 8.96 5.10 5.19
CA ALA A 24 8.83 4.26 6.38
C ALA A 24 8.37 2.82 6.09
N GLN A 25 7.94 2.53 4.86
CA GLN A 25 7.25 1.27 4.56
C GLN A 25 8.16 0.15 4.07
N ALA A 26 9.37 0.49 3.62
CA ALA A 26 10.39 -0.50 3.29
C ALA A 26 11.74 -0.02 3.84
N TYR A 27 12.08 -0.45 5.05
CA TYR A 27 13.38 -0.18 5.63
C TYR A 27 14.44 -0.86 4.77
N GLN A 28 15.15 -0.06 3.99
CA GLN A 28 16.30 -0.48 3.18
C GLN A 28 15.93 -1.48 2.07
N CYS A 29 14.84 -1.23 1.32
CA CYS A 29 14.53 -2.06 0.15
C CYS A 29 15.70 -2.13 -0.84
N ARG A 30 16.08 -3.35 -1.24
CA ARG A 30 17.12 -3.59 -2.25
C ARG A 30 16.51 -4.20 -3.51
N VAL A 31 16.51 -3.42 -4.59
CA VAL A 31 16.09 -3.87 -5.92
C VAL A 31 17.19 -4.75 -6.53
N PRO A 32 16.87 -5.92 -7.12
CA PRO A 32 17.89 -6.79 -7.68
C PRO A 32 18.45 -6.19 -8.97
N GLN A 33 19.78 -6.22 -9.11
CA GLN A 33 20.49 -5.71 -10.28
C GLN A 33 20.47 -6.68 -11.48
N GLY A 34 20.24 -7.97 -11.23
CA GLY A 34 20.15 -9.00 -12.26
C GLY A 34 18.77 -9.09 -12.94
N GLY A 35 18.63 -10.10 -13.80
CA GLY A 35 17.36 -10.45 -14.45
C GLY A 35 16.28 -10.80 -13.42
N ILE A 36 15.05 -10.39 -13.72
CA ILE A 36 13.86 -10.73 -12.94
C ILE A 36 12.96 -11.57 -13.83
N SER A 37 12.48 -12.70 -13.31
CA SER A 37 11.50 -13.53 -13.99
C SER A 37 10.08 -13.14 -13.58
N ILE A 38 9.21 -13.02 -14.58
CA ILE A 38 7.77 -12.79 -14.40
C ILE A 38 7.07 -14.08 -14.81
N PRO A 39 6.40 -14.78 -13.86
CA PRO A 39 5.76 -16.04 -14.18
C PRO A 39 4.46 -15.82 -14.98
N ASP A 40 4.10 -16.84 -15.75
CA ASP A 40 2.79 -16.92 -16.40
C ASP A 40 1.69 -17.07 -15.35
N ILE A 41 0.68 -16.21 -15.45
CA ILE A 41 -0.44 -16.21 -14.51
C ILE A 41 -1.60 -17.01 -15.10
N GLN A 42 -1.96 -18.07 -14.40
CA GLN A 42 -3.18 -18.83 -14.68
C GLN A 42 -4.40 -18.15 -14.05
N ARG A 43 -5.45 -18.02 -14.85
CA ARG A 43 -6.73 -17.46 -14.42
C ARG A 43 -7.39 -18.39 -13.39
N ASP A 44 -7.67 -17.86 -12.20
CA ASP A 44 -8.27 -18.61 -11.08
C ASP A 44 -9.77 -18.34 -10.86
N GLY A 45 -10.41 -17.61 -11.77
CA GLY A 45 -11.82 -17.24 -11.64
C GLY A 45 -12.46 -16.82 -12.96
N PRO A 46 -13.76 -16.51 -12.95
CA PRO A 46 -14.47 -16.11 -14.16
C PRO A 46 -14.04 -14.72 -14.63
N VAL A 47 -14.15 -14.49 -15.94
CA VAL A 47 -14.11 -13.13 -16.50
C VAL A 47 -15.36 -12.39 -16.04
N ARG A 48 -15.18 -11.21 -15.46
CA ARG A 48 -16.29 -10.31 -15.12
C ARG A 48 -15.99 -8.93 -15.67
N GLN A 49 -16.78 -8.49 -16.64
CA GLN A 49 -16.76 -7.14 -17.16
C GLN A 49 -17.98 -6.41 -16.63
N THR A 50 -17.75 -5.50 -15.69
CA THR A 50 -18.78 -4.61 -15.14
C THR A 50 -18.18 -3.22 -15.04
N ARG A 51 -19.04 -2.20 -14.94
CA ARG A 51 -18.60 -0.83 -14.74
C ARG A 51 -17.85 -0.71 -13.41
N VAL A 52 -16.75 0.03 -13.44
CA VAL A 52 -16.01 0.42 -12.24
C VAL A 52 -16.78 1.52 -11.50
N THR A 53 -16.96 1.37 -10.19
CA THR A 53 -17.66 2.35 -9.35
C THR A 53 -16.76 2.98 -8.28
N GLY A 54 -15.54 2.49 -8.14
CA GLY A 54 -14.57 2.90 -7.16
C GLY A 54 -13.38 1.94 -7.15
N TYR A 55 -12.52 2.09 -6.16
CA TYR A 55 -11.33 1.26 -6.02
C TYR A 55 -11.05 0.92 -4.56
N THR A 56 -10.36 -0.19 -4.36
CA THR A 56 -9.79 -0.55 -3.06
C THR A 56 -8.28 -0.73 -3.24
N LEU A 57 -7.47 0.06 -2.53
CA LEU A 57 -6.04 -0.21 -2.40
C LEU A 57 -5.84 -1.13 -1.19
N ALA A 58 -5.51 -2.39 -1.47
CA ALA A 58 -5.26 -3.41 -0.47
C ALA A 58 -3.79 -3.45 -0.08
N LEU A 59 -3.52 -3.43 1.22
CA LEU A 59 -2.20 -3.24 1.80
C LEU A 59 -1.91 -4.35 2.80
N SER A 60 -1.04 -5.29 2.45
CA SER A 60 -0.68 -6.39 3.34
C SER A 60 0.27 -5.93 4.43
N TRP A 61 -0.01 -6.30 5.68
CA TRP A 61 0.93 -6.13 6.78
C TRP A 61 1.98 -7.25 6.72
N SER A 62 3.18 -6.92 6.26
CA SER A 62 4.22 -7.92 5.97
C SER A 62 4.68 -8.71 7.20
N PRO A 63 4.83 -8.15 8.41
CA PRO A 63 5.20 -8.94 9.58
C PRO A 63 4.22 -10.10 9.86
N GLU A 64 2.91 -9.87 9.82
CA GLU A 64 1.94 -10.97 10.01
C GLU A 64 1.92 -11.91 8.80
N PHE A 65 2.05 -11.40 7.58
CA PHE A 65 2.16 -12.25 6.39
C PHE A 65 3.41 -13.16 6.45
N CYS A 66 4.55 -12.63 6.87
CA CYS A 66 5.83 -13.33 6.90
C CYS A 66 6.02 -14.23 8.12
N ARG A 67 5.12 -14.14 9.10
CA ARG A 67 5.11 -15.03 10.26
C ARG A 67 5.16 -16.49 9.81
N PHE A 68 6.23 -17.19 10.19
CA PHE A 68 6.52 -18.58 9.79
C PHE A 68 6.83 -18.80 8.30
N ARG A 69 7.28 -17.76 7.59
CA ARG A 69 7.63 -17.80 6.16
C ARG A 69 9.03 -17.29 5.87
N GLU A 70 9.87 -17.07 6.88
CA GLU A 70 11.24 -16.57 6.72
C GLU A 70 12.07 -17.47 5.79
N ASP A 71 11.88 -18.79 5.90
CA ASP A 71 12.57 -19.80 5.08
C ASP A 71 11.82 -20.18 3.79
N SER A 72 10.69 -19.54 3.50
CA SER A 72 9.92 -19.82 2.29
C SER A 72 10.63 -19.30 1.06
N ALA A 73 11.12 -20.20 0.20
CA ALA A 73 11.72 -19.81 -1.09
C ALA A 73 10.78 -18.96 -1.96
N ARG A 74 9.48 -19.28 -1.94
CA ARG A 74 8.44 -18.55 -2.67
C ARG A 74 8.30 -17.10 -2.21
N HIS A 75 8.42 -16.85 -0.91
CA HIS A 75 8.21 -15.53 -0.30
C HIS A 75 9.52 -14.88 0.16
N ALA A 76 10.66 -15.43 -0.24
CA ALA A 76 11.97 -15.06 0.28
C ALA A 76 12.27 -13.56 0.11
N ARG A 77 11.81 -12.93 -0.98
CA ARG A 77 12.03 -11.49 -1.19
C ARG A 77 11.36 -10.65 -0.11
N GLN A 78 10.12 -10.95 0.25
CA GLN A 78 9.38 -10.21 1.29
C GLN A 78 9.80 -10.62 2.70
N CYS A 79 10.07 -11.91 2.93
CA CYS A 79 10.13 -12.47 4.28
C CYS A 79 11.53 -12.81 4.80
N SER A 80 12.55 -12.96 3.95
CA SER A 80 13.89 -13.35 4.42
C SER A 80 14.73 -12.21 4.99
N GLY A 81 14.27 -10.95 4.89
CA GLY A 81 15.04 -9.75 5.23
C GLY A 81 16.18 -9.41 4.26
N ARG A 82 16.56 -10.30 3.34
CA ARG A 82 17.68 -10.08 2.40
C ARG A 82 17.46 -8.94 1.41
N ALA A 83 16.20 -8.68 1.03
CA ALA A 83 15.82 -7.60 0.11
C ALA A 83 15.33 -6.34 0.84
N GLY A 84 15.51 -6.27 2.16
CA GLY A 84 14.92 -5.25 3.03
C GLY A 84 13.85 -5.86 3.94
N ARG A 85 13.42 -5.05 4.91
CA ARG A 85 12.29 -5.37 5.80
C ARG A 85 11.11 -4.49 5.44
N PHE A 86 9.93 -5.10 5.31
CA PHE A 86 8.73 -4.44 4.81
C PHE A 86 7.70 -4.28 5.93
N ALA A 87 7.04 -3.13 5.98
CA ALA A 87 5.90 -2.90 6.85
C ALA A 87 4.62 -3.20 6.05
N PHE A 88 3.79 -2.20 5.74
CA PHE A 88 2.79 -2.40 4.70
C PHE A 88 3.46 -2.52 3.33
N VAL A 89 2.88 -3.37 2.50
CA VAL A 89 3.18 -3.47 1.07
C VAL A 89 1.87 -3.49 0.32
N VAL A 90 1.87 -3.02 -0.92
CA VAL A 90 0.71 -3.13 -1.77
C VAL A 90 0.46 -4.60 -2.07
N HIS A 91 -0.70 -5.09 -1.65
CA HIS A 91 -1.25 -6.35 -2.14
C HIS A 91 -1.73 -6.13 -3.57
N GLY A 92 -2.54 -5.10 -3.81
CA GLY A 92 -2.98 -4.69 -5.14
C GLY A 92 -3.98 -3.53 -5.10
N LEU A 93 -4.17 -2.88 -6.24
CA LEU A 93 -5.26 -1.94 -6.48
C LEU A 93 -6.38 -2.64 -7.23
N TRP A 94 -7.58 -2.67 -6.65
CA TRP A 94 -8.71 -3.46 -7.14
C TRP A 94 -9.85 -2.53 -7.58
N PRO A 95 -10.37 -2.66 -8.80
CA PRO A 95 -11.58 -1.96 -9.19
C PRO A 95 -12.79 -2.56 -8.47
N ASP A 96 -13.60 -1.71 -7.87
CA ASP A 96 -14.90 -2.08 -7.33
C ASP A 96 -15.99 -1.93 -8.39
N GLY A 97 -17.13 -2.58 -8.18
CA GLY A 97 -18.29 -2.46 -9.07
C GLY A 97 -19.62 -2.56 -8.33
N PRO A 98 -20.74 -2.37 -9.06
CA PRO A 98 -22.05 -2.19 -8.46
C PRO A 98 -22.53 -3.44 -7.72
N GLY A 99 -23.13 -3.22 -6.54
CA GLY A 99 -23.69 -4.29 -5.70
C GLY A 99 -22.63 -5.28 -5.19
N GLY A 100 -21.42 -4.80 -4.90
CA GLY A 100 -20.32 -5.63 -4.39
C GLY A 100 -19.72 -6.60 -5.42
N ARG A 101 -20.03 -6.42 -6.71
CA ARG A 101 -19.46 -7.20 -7.81
C ARG A 101 -18.34 -6.43 -8.48
N TRP A 102 -17.10 -6.90 -8.33
CA TRP A 102 -15.92 -6.28 -8.94
C TRP A 102 -15.62 -6.85 -10.34
N PRO A 103 -15.16 -6.03 -11.30
CA PRO A 103 -14.60 -6.55 -12.53
C PRO A 103 -13.30 -7.31 -12.26
N GLN A 104 -13.09 -8.42 -12.98
CA GLN A 104 -11.87 -9.22 -12.86
C GLN A 104 -11.58 -9.99 -14.13
N TRP A 105 -10.30 -10.33 -14.32
CA TRP A 105 -9.81 -11.15 -15.42
C TRP A 105 -10.27 -10.63 -16.79
N CYS A 106 -10.28 -9.30 -16.97
CA CYS A 106 -10.68 -8.70 -18.25
C CYS A 106 -9.70 -9.13 -19.36
N PRO A 107 -10.20 -9.41 -20.59
CA PRO A 107 -9.34 -9.90 -21.66
C PRO A 107 -8.21 -8.93 -21.97
N THR A 108 -6.97 -9.44 -21.97
CA THR A 108 -5.77 -8.70 -22.35
C THR A 108 -4.75 -9.64 -22.99
N ARG A 109 -3.91 -9.09 -23.86
CA ARG A 109 -2.70 -9.76 -24.38
C ARG A 109 -1.43 -9.23 -23.71
N GLU A 110 -1.53 -8.12 -22.98
CA GLU A 110 -0.40 -7.46 -22.35
C GLU A 110 0.02 -8.17 -21.06
N ARG A 111 1.33 -8.24 -20.85
CA ARG A 111 1.96 -8.85 -19.69
C ARG A 111 2.85 -7.82 -19.01
N VAL A 112 3.05 -7.98 -17.70
CA VAL A 112 3.98 -7.11 -16.96
C VAL A 112 5.40 -7.39 -17.46
N GLU A 113 6.07 -6.35 -17.91
CA GLU A 113 7.46 -6.43 -18.35
C GLU A 113 8.42 -6.47 -17.15
N PRO A 114 9.59 -7.13 -17.25
CA PRO A 114 10.56 -7.19 -16.15
C PRO A 114 10.99 -5.81 -15.62
N ALA A 115 11.04 -4.78 -16.48
CA ALA A 115 11.36 -3.42 -16.09
C ALA A 115 10.26 -2.78 -15.22
N GLU A 116 8.99 -2.98 -15.59
CA GLU A 116 7.83 -2.49 -14.83
C GLU A 116 7.76 -3.16 -13.46
N ALA A 117 7.91 -4.49 -13.42
CA ALA A 117 7.94 -5.23 -12.17
C ALA A 117 9.10 -4.77 -11.27
N ARG A 118 10.30 -4.55 -11.83
CA ARG A 118 11.47 -4.05 -11.09
C ARG A 118 11.17 -2.74 -10.37
N GLY A 119 10.51 -1.80 -11.04
CA GLY A 119 10.12 -0.51 -10.47
C GLY A 119 9.14 -0.64 -9.30
N ALA A 120 8.27 -1.66 -9.33
CA ALA A 120 7.26 -1.89 -8.29
C ALA A 120 7.77 -2.70 -7.08
N LEU A 121 8.95 -3.32 -7.13
CA LEU A 121 9.39 -4.31 -6.14
C LEU A 121 9.55 -3.80 -4.70
N CYS A 122 9.72 -2.50 -4.49
CA CYS A 122 9.78 -1.92 -3.14
C CYS A 122 8.41 -1.58 -2.57
N MET A 123 7.40 -1.46 -3.43
CA MET A 123 6.00 -1.29 -3.06
C MET A 123 5.30 -2.65 -2.94
N GLN A 124 5.65 -3.61 -3.79
CA GLN A 124 5.02 -4.93 -3.90
C GLN A 124 6.11 -6.02 -4.13
N PRO A 125 6.65 -6.63 -3.05
CA PRO A 125 7.89 -7.41 -3.09
C PRO A 125 7.75 -8.85 -3.60
N ASP A 126 6.89 -9.08 -4.59
CA ASP A 126 6.66 -10.39 -5.21
C ASP A 126 6.23 -10.22 -6.68
N THR A 127 7.02 -10.76 -7.61
CA THR A 127 6.77 -10.61 -9.05
C THR A 127 5.58 -11.42 -9.54
N ALA A 128 5.31 -12.58 -8.93
CA ALA A 128 4.12 -13.37 -9.20
C ALA A 128 2.87 -12.63 -8.72
N LEU A 129 2.97 -11.92 -7.59
CA LEU A 129 1.90 -11.07 -7.10
C LEU A 129 1.67 -9.91 -8.06
N ILE A 130 2.72 -9.17 -8.46
CA ILE A 130 2.61 -8.06 -9.43
C ILE A 130 1.88 -8.50 -10.70
N ALA A 131 2.34 -9.59 -11.31
CA ALA A 131 1.73 -10.11 -12.53
C ALA A 131 0.27 -10.54 -12.31
N ARG A 132 -0.04 -11.18 -11.18
CA ARG A 132 -1.42 -11.60 -10.86
C ARG A 132 -2.34 -10.41 -10.65
N GLN A 133 -1.90 -9.38 -9.94
CA GLN A 133 -2.72 -8.18 -9.70
C GLN A 133 -3.02 -7.45 -11.00
N TRP A 134 -2.04 -7.32 -11.89
CA TRP A 134 -2.27 -6.83 -13.24
C TRP A 134 -3.32 -7.69 -13.97
N ALA A 135 -3.08 -8.99 -14.12
CA ALA A 135 -3.91 -9.84 -14.96
C ALA A 135 -5.36 -9.94 -14.44
N LYS A 136 -5.52 -10.01 -13.11
CA LYS A 136 -6.83 -10.15 -12.45
C LYS A 136 -7.57 -8.83 -12.29
N HIS A 137 -6.88 -7.74 -11.96
CA HIS A 137 -7.53 -6.48 -11.57
C HIS A 137 -7.15 -5.32 -12.49
N GLY A 138 -5.85 -5.11 -12.74
CA GLY A 138 -5.36 -4.00 -13.56
C GLY A 138 -5.84 -4.03 -15.02
N SER A 139 -5.99 -5.22 -15.61
CA SER A 139 -6.51 -5.44 -16.97
C SER A 139 -7.94 -4.93 -17.16
N CYS A 140 -8.69 -4.75 -16.08
CA CYS A 140 -10.03 -4.16 -16.09
C CYS A 140 -10.04 -2.64 -15.92
N MET A 141 -8.90 -2.03 -15.62
CA MET A 141 -8.75 -0.60 -15.34
C MET A 141 -8.10 0.15 -16.51
N THR A 142 -7.15 -0.50 -17.19
CA THR A 142 -6.37 0.10 -18.27
C THR A 142 -5.87 -0.98 -19.22
N ARG A 143 -5.42 -0.58 -20.41
CA ARG A 143 -4.83 -1.48 -21.40
C ARG A 143 -3.39 -1.85 -21.07
N GLN A 144 -2.64 -0.97 -20.40
CA GLN A 144 -1.19 -1.13 -20.21
C GLN A 144 -0.82 -1.44 -18.74
N PRO A 145 -0.02 -2.49 -18.48
CA PRO A 145 0.43 -2.83 -17.12
C PRO A 145 1.18 -1.70 -16.43
N GLY A 146 2.07 -1.00 -17.14
CA GLY A 146 2.80 0.15 -16.61
C GLY A 146 1.90 1.27 -16.12
N THR A 147 0.76 1.53 -16.78
CA THR A 147 -0.22 2.51 -16.30
C THR A 147 -0.86 2.07 -14.98
N TYR A 148 -1.23 0.79 -14.86
CA TYR A 148 -1.80 0.24 -13.62
C TYR A 148 -0.82 0.38 -12.44
N LEU A 149 0.43 -0.02 -12.65
CA LEU A 149 1.48 0.08 -11.63
C LEU A 149 1.79 1.54 -11.27
N ARG A 150 1.77 2.45 -12.25
CA ARG A 150 2.00 3.88 -12.02
C ARG A 150 0.89 4.51 -11.17
N VAL A 151 -0.38 4.23 -11.47
CA VAL A 151 -1.51 4.72 -10.65
C VAL A 151 -1.41 4.16 -9.22
N THR A 152 -1.12 2.87 -9.10
CA THR A 152 -0.94 2.22 -7.79
C THR A 152 0.18 2.88 -6.99
N GLN A 153 1.31 3.18 -7.64
CA GLN A 153 2.44 3.89 -7.03
C GLN A 153 2.06 5.30 -6.58
N ILE A 154 1.33 6.06 -7.41
CA ILE A 154 0.88 7.42 -7.05
C ILE A 154 0.02 7.39 -5.79
N LEU A 155 -0.95 6.47 -5.71
CA LEU A 155 -1.79 6.32 -4.52
C LEU A 155 -0.94 5.95 -3.31
N TRP A 156 -0.05 4.96 -3.44
CA TRP A 156 0.84 4.53 -2.36
C TRP A 156 1.76 5.65 -1.83
N GLU A 157 2.38 6.41 -2.72
CA GLU A 157 3.28 7.52 -2.39
C GLU A 157 2.56 8.75 -1.81
N SER A 158 1.24 8.87 -2.05
CA SER A 158 0.43 9.94 -1.45
C SER A 158 0.15 9.75 0.04
N LEU A 159 0.36 8.54 0.56
CA LEU A 159 0.02 8.18 1.94
C LEU A 159 1.14 8.56 2.91
N ARG A 160 0.73 9.08 4.06
CA ARG A 160 1.55 9.28 5.25
C ARG A 160 1.34 8.12 6.18
N TRP A 161 2.43 7.50 6.61
CA TRP A 161 2.36 6.28 7.39
C TRP A 161 2.62 6.54 8.87
N PRO A 162 1.65 6.22 9.76
CA PRO A 162 1.90 6.14 11.18
C PRO A 162 2.95 5.09 11.53
N ASP A 163 3.53 5.20 12.72
CA ASP A 163 4.41 4.16 13.28
C ASP A 163 3.59 2.99 13.83
N PHE A 164 3.36 1.99 12.98
CA PHE A 164 2.63 0.78 13.35
C PHE A 164 3.40 -0.14 14.33
N ASP A 165 4.74 -0.04 14.43
CA ASP A 165 5.48 -0.74 15.49
C ASP A 165 5.17 -0.13 16.86
N ARG A 166 5.15 1.21 16.94
CA ARG A 166 4.73 1.90 18.17
C ARG A 166 3.27 1.59 18.50
N LEU A 167 2.38 1.64 17.51
CA LEU A 167 0.95 1.35 17.71
C LEU A 167 0.72 -0.08 18.22
N SER A 168 1.52 -1.05 17.77
CA SER A 168 1.43 -2.46 18.19
C SER A 168 1.66 -2.70 19.69
N ARG A 169 2.18 -1.72 20.43
CA ARG A 169 2.51 -1.80 21.86
C ARG A 169 1.44 -1.18 22.75
N ARG A 170 0.38 -0.64 22.18
CA ARG A 170 -0.74 -0.07 22.93
C ARG A 170 -1.62 -1.20 23.48
N ASP A 171 -1.88 -1.14 24.78
CA ASP A 171 -2.84 -2.05 25.42
C ASP A 171 -4.26 -1.71 25.00
N GLY A 172 -5.09 -2.74 24.75
CA GLY A 172 -6.49 -2.57 24.34
C GLY A 172 -6.66 -1.89 22.98
N LEU A 173 -5.68 -2.01 22.07
CA LEU A 173 -5.78 -1.45 20.72
C LEU A 173 -7.01 -2.00 19.99
N THR A 174 -7.86 -1.10 19.47
CA THR A 174 -9.05 -1.50 18.70
C THR A 174 -8.89 -1.25 17.20
N ALA A 175 -9.84 -1.77 16.42
CA ALA A 175 -9.94 -1.49 15.00
C ALA A 175 -10.16 0.01 14.73
N GLY A 176 -11.02 0.66 15.52
CA GLY A 176 -11.27 2.11 15.45
C GLY A 176 -10.04 2.96 15.78
N ASP A 177 -9.21 2.53 16.74
CA ASP A 177 -7.94 3.19 17.04
C ASP A 177 -6.99 3.18 15.84
N ILE A 178 -6.90 2.05 15.13
CA ILE A 178 -6.05 1.91 13.93
C ILE A 178 -6.54 2.83 12.81
N ARG A 179 -7.85 2.86 12.56
CA ARG A 179 -8.46 3.73 11.53
C ARG A 179 -8.23 5.19 11.84
N THR A 180 -8.52 5.60 13.07
CA THR A 180 -8.33 6.98 13.54
C THR A 180 -6.85 7.39 13.43
N THR A 181 -5.93 6.53 13.88
CA THR A 181 -4.49 6.80 13.77
C THR A 181 -4.04 7.01 12.31
N PHE A 182 -4.61 6.25 11.37
CA PHE A 182 -4.32 6.43 9.95
C PHE A 182 -4.91 7.74 9.40
N ALA A 183 -6.19 8.02 9.70
CA ALA A 183 -6.90 9.23 9.28
C ALA A 183 -6.20 10.51 9.80
N GLU A 184 -5.80 10.53 11.07
CA GLU A 184 -5.06 11.66 11.67
C GLU A 184 -3.73 11.95 10.96
N ALA A 185 -3.05 10.91 10.47
CA ALA A 185 -1.82 11.08 9.70
C ALA A 185 -2.09 11.57 8.27
N ASN A 186 -3.30 11.38 7.73
CA ASN A 186 -3.67 11.63 6.34
C ASN A 186 -4.90 12.56 6.25
N PRO A 187 -4.73 13.89 6.22
CA PRO A 187 -5.82 14.88 6.41
C PRO A 187 -7.00 14.87 5.44
N TYR A 188 -6.98 14.03 4.40
CA TYR A 188 -8.09 13.86 3.44
C TYR A 188 -8.82 12.52 3.61
N TRP A 189 -8.47 11.76 4.64
CA TRP A 189 -9.02 10.45 4.95
C TRP A 189 -9.81 10.52 6.25
N ASP A 190 -11.00 9.93 6.23
CA ASP A 190 -11.79 9.67 7.43
C ASP A 190 -11.64 8.21 7.86
N ALA A 191 -11.98 7.90 9.12
CA ALA A 191 -11.87 6.55 9.66
C ALA A 191 -12.71 5.54 8.85
N GLU A 192 -13.87 5.97 8.35
CA GLU A 192 -14.79 5.17 7.53
C GLU A 192 -14.22 4.78 6.16
N ASP A 193 -13.21 5.50 5.66
CA ASP A 193 -12.52 5.20 4.40
C ASP A 193 -11.52 4.04 4.53
N VAL A 194 -11.24 3.61 5.78
CA VAL A 194 -10.20 2.66 6.15
C VAL A 194 -10.81 1.35 6.62
N GLY A 195 -10.82 0.36 5.75
CA GLY A 195 -11.18 -1.02 6.09
C GLY A 195 -10.01 -1.81 6.66
N LEU A 196 -10.30 -2.81 7.50
CA LEU A 196 -9.29 -3.69 8.10
C LEU A 196 -9.64 -5.16 7.86
N VAL A 197 -8.62 -5.97 7.60
CA VAL A 197 -8.72 -7.43 7.59
C VAL A 197 -7.93 -7.96 8.77
N VAL A 198 -8.66 -8.61 9.68
CA VAL A 198 -8.13 -9.20 10.90
C VAL A 198 -8.34 -10.71 10.82
N ASN A 199 -7.35 -11.50 11.24
CA ASN A 199 -7.50 -12.95 11.27
C ASN A 199 -8.35 -13.42 12.47
N GLU A 200 -8.71 -14.69 12.50
CA GLU A 200 -9.51 -15.30 13.58
C GLU A 200 -8.89 -15.16 14.98
N ARG A 201 -7.58 -14.88 15.04
CA ARG A 201 -6.83 -14.64 16.27
C ARG A 201 -6.66 -13.13 16.53
N GLY A 202 -7.41 -12.25 15.90
CA GLY A 202 -7.33 -10.81 16.15
C GLY A 202 -6.07 -10.13 15.60
N TRP A 203 -5.25 -10.77 14.74
CA TRP A 203 -4.07 -10.13 14.17
C TRP A 203 -4.37 -9.40 12.86
N LEU A 204 -3.90 -8.16 12.74
CA LEU A 204 -3.98 -7.35 11.53
C LEU A 204 -3.24 -8.04 10.37
N ARG A 205 -3.95 -8.26 9.27
CA ARG A 205 -3.41 -8.83 8.03
C ARG A 205 -3.34 -7.83 6.89
N GLU A 206 -4.37 -7.00 6.75
CA GLU A 206 -4.47 -6.06 5.63
C GLU A 206 -5.18 -4.78 6.08
N MET A 207 -4.77 -3.65 5.52
CA MET A 207 -5.54 -2.41 5.49
C MET A 207 -6.10 -2.22 4.08
N ARG A 208 -7.37 -1.82 3.99
CA ARG A 208 -8.09 -1.60 2.73
C ARG A 208 -8.53 -0.16 2.66
N LEU A 209 -7.90 0.60 1.77
CA LEU A 209 -8.22 2.00 1.57
C LEU A 209 -9.23 2.13 0.43
N CYS A 210 -10.41 2.65 0.73
CA CYS A 210 -11.53 2.73 -0.20
C CYS A 210 -11.56 4.09 -0.91
N TYR A 211 -11.78 4.05 -2.22
CA TYR A 211 -11.80 5.20 -3.09
C TYR A 211 -13.07 5.25 -3.96
N GLY A 212 -13.52 6.46 -4.27
CA GLY A 212 -14.42 6.73 -5.37
C GLY A 212 -13.79 6.46 -6.75
N ALA A 213 -14.61 6.52 -7.80
CA ALA A 213 -14.15 6.36 -9.19
C ALA A 213 -13.21 7.49 -9.66
N ASP A 214 -13.18 8.59 -8.92
CA ASP A 214 -12.29 9.75 -9.06
C ASP A 214 -10.98 9.62 -8.27
N PHE A 215 -10.74 8.46 -7.62
CA PHE A 215 -9.61 8.21 -6.72
C PHE A 215 -9.57 9.11 -5.48
N MET A 216 -10.69 9.71 -5.10
CA MET A 216 -10.82 10.38 -3.81
C MET A 216 -11.23 9.37 -2.72
N PRO A 217 -10.77 9.53 -1.46
CA PRO A 217 -11.21 8.69 -0.35
C PRO A 217 -12.74 8.66 -0.24
N ARG A 218 -13.27 7.49 0.11
CA ARG A 218 -14.70 7.28 0.32
C ARG A 218 -14.91 6.12 1.27
N ALA A 219 -15.94 6.24 2.10
CA ALA A 219 -16.36 5.23 3.03
C ALA A 219 -16.38 3.82 2.41
N CYS A 220 -15.74 2.88 3.10
CA CYS A 220 -15.79 1.48 2.74
C CYS A 220 -17.22 0.92 2.93
N ASP A 221 -17.62 -0.01 2.06
CA ASP A 221 -18.83 -0.79 2.35
C ASP A 221 -18.56 -1.79 3.48
N ALA A 222 -19.62 -2.37 4.05
CA ALA A 222 -19.53 -3.31 5.17
C ALA A 222 -18.57 -4.49 4.91
N ARG A 223 -18.45 -4.96 3.66
CA ARG A 223 -17.56 -6.08 3.31
C ARG A 223 -16.09 -5.66 3.32
N ARG A 224 -15.79 -4.43 2.91
CA ARG A 224 -14.44 -3.88 2.88
C ARG A 224 -14.03 -3.29 4.22
N TYR A 225 -14.98 -2.76 4.99
CA TYR A 225 -14.75 -2.13 6.29
C TYR A 225 -14.17 -3.12 7.31
N GLY A 226 -14.73 -4.34 7.36
CA GLY A 226 -14.25 -5.38 8.26
C GLY A 226 -14.85 -5.28 9.66
N PRO A 227 -14.09 -5.54 10.74
CA PRO A 227 -14.63 -5.55 12.11
C PRO A 227 -15.05 -4.16 12.57
N ASP A 228 -16.02 -4.13 13.48
CA ASP A 228 -16.50 -2.93 14.16
C ASP A 228 -15.38 -2.24 14.96
N ASP A 229 -15.56 -0.96 15.29
CA ASP A 229 -14.50 -0.11 15.84
C ASP A 229 -14.04 -0.49 17.25
N ASP A 230 -14.88 -1.16 18.03
CA ASP A 230 -14.59 -1.66 19.38
C ASP A 230 -13.88 -3.02 19.39
N ALA A 231 -13.79 -3.69 18.24
CA ALA A 231 -13.11 -4.96 18.13
C ALA A 231 -11.61 -4.82 18.44
N GLU A 232 -11.09 -5.65 19.35
CA GLU A 232 -9.67 -5.69 19.68
C GLU A 232 -8.83 -6.17 18.48
N VAL A 233 -7.72 -5.48 18.23
CA VAL A 233 -6.78 -5.81 17.15
C VAL A 233 -5.35 -5.84 17.69
N ARG A 234 -4.61 -6.85 17.27
CA ARG A 234 -3.18 -7.02 17.53
C ARG A 234 -2.39 -6.81 16.25
N ILE A 235 -1.24 -6.15 16.36
CA ILE A 235 -0.33 -5.94 15.23
C ILE A 235 0.93 -6.78 15.47
N TRP A 236 1.21 -7.73 14.59
CA TRP A 236 2.44 -8.54 14.70
C TRP A 236 3.64 -7.68 14.34
N ARG A 237 4.74 -7.83 15.07
CA ARG A 237 5.94 -6.98 14.93
C ARG A 237 7.23 -7.77 14.68
N GLY A 238 7.13 -9.10 14.58
CA GLY A 238 8.27 -9.96 14.28
C GLY A 238 8.62 -9.93 12.80
N MET A 239 9.91 -9.72 12.50
CA MET A 239 10.56 -9.95 11.21
C MET A 239 12.01 -10.36 11.40
#